data_AF-A0A161Z7Y0-F1
#
_entry.id   AF-A0A161Z7Y0-F1
#
_cell.length_a   1.000
_cell.length_b   1.000
_cell.length_c   1.000
_cell.angle_alpha   90.00
_cell.angle_beta   90.00
_cell.angle_gamma   90.00
#
_symmetry.space_group_name_H-M   'P 1'
#
loop_
_entity.id
_entity.type
_entity.pdbx_description
1 polymer ?
#
loop_
_entity_poly.entity_id
_entity_poly.type
_entity_poly.pdbx_seq_one_letter_code
_entity_poly.pdbx_strand_id
1 'polypeptide(L)'
;MLKQDLFWHYACQLYSNKQMEEVLLHFQDAHGKNVNLCLLLDYIAELNQQLSQADVNALIQCAEKLDEQLLSPYRLIRRTLKVEHSTSPNYSVARTSLLNAELELEKLQQHSLVEQVNTYSTLYNTDANNLALYLPESLVQQFLSAKS
;
A
#
# COMPACT_ATOMS: atom_id res chain seq x y z
N MET A 1 7.33 18.09 -5.89
CA MET A 1 7.19 16.80 -6.61
C MET A 1 7.71 15.70 -5.70
N LEU A 2 6.88 14.69 -5.43
CA LEU A 2 7.22 13.54 -4.61
C LEU A 2 8.28 12.69 -5.32
N LYS A 3 9.28 12.24 -4.57
CA LYS A 3 10.33 11.35 -5.07
C LYS A 3 10.02 9.91 -4.65
N GLN A 4 10.14 8.99 -5.60
CA GLN A 4 9.86 7.57 -5.41
C GLN A 4 10.71 6.96 -4.29
N ASP A 5 12.02 7.22 -4.29
CA ASP A 5 12.93 6.68 -3.27
C ASP A 5 12.59 7.17 -1.85
N LEU A 6 12.13 8.42 -1.72
CA LEU A 6 11.73 8.96 -0.41
C LEU A 6 10.44 8.31 0.09
N PHE A 7 9.46 8.12 -0.80
CA PHE A 7 8.24 7.41 -0.46
C PHE A 7 8.53 5.94 -0.13
N TRP A 8 9.38 5.26 -0.89
CA TRP A 8 9.78 3.88 -0.61
C TRP A 8 10.47 3.76 0.75
N HIS A 9 11.39 4.67 1.07
CA HIS A 9 12.06 4.70 2.37
C HIS A 9 11.07 4.92 3.51
N TYR A 10 10.12 5.85 3.34
CA TYR A 10 9.04 6.08 4.29
C TYR A 10 8.18 4.83 4.51
N ALA A 11 7.73 4.20 3.42
CA ALA A 11 6.95 2.96 3.46
C ALA A 11 7.70 1.85 4.21
N CYS A 12 8.99 1.65 3.91
CA CYS A 12 9.83 0.67 4.61
C CYS A 12 9.95 0.96 6.10
N GLN A 13 10.18 2.23 6.48
CA GLN A 13 10.30 2.63 7.88
C GLN A 13 9.00 2.37 8.64
N LEU A 14 7.87 2.78 8.07
CA LEU A 14 6.56 2.61 8.70
C LEU A 14 6.19 1.13 8.82
N TYR A 15 6.45 0.34 7.78
CA TYR A 15 6.19 -1.10 7.76
C TYR A 15 7.13 -1.91 8.66
N SER A 16 8.29 -1.38 9.05
CA SER A 16 9.20 -2.04 10.00
C SER A 16 8.62 -2.15 11.41
N ASN A 17 7.59 -1.36 11.74
CA ASN A 17 6.81 -1.52 12.95
C ASN A 17 5.86 -2.71 12.80
N LYS A 18 6.04 -3.73 13.64
CA LYS A 18 5.22 -4.95 13.64
C LYS A 18 3.72 -4.69 13.78
N GLN A 19 3.32 -3.72 14.61
CA GLN A 19 1.92 -3.36 14.78
C GLN A 19 1.34 -2.76 13.50
N MET A 20 2.15 -1.96 12.79
CA MET A 20 1.77 -1.39 11.51
C MET A 20 1.64 -2.45 10.42
N GLU A 21 2.61 -3.39 10.35
CA GLU A 21 2.53 -4.55 9.46
C GLU A 21 1.22 -5.34 9.70
N GLU A 22 0.90 -5.67 10.95
CA GLU A 22 -0.32 -6.41 11.31
C GLU A 22 -1.60 -5.67 10.89
N VAL A 23 -1.66 -4.35 11.14
CA VAL A 23 -2.81 -3.52 10.76
C VAL A 23 -2.97 -3.42 9.25
N LEU A 24 -1.89 -3.20 8.50
CA LEU A 24 -1.94 -3.11 7.04
C LEU A 24 -2.30 -4.44 6.38
N LEU A 25 -1.76 -5.55 6.90
CA LEU A 25 -2.17 -6.89 6.46
C LEU A 25 -3.65 -7.15 6.75
N HIS A 26 -4.15 -6.72 7.92
CA HIS A 26 -5.57 -6.80 8.24
C HIS A 26 -6.42 -5.98 7.27
N PHE A 27 -6.02 -4.74 6.95
CA PHE A 27 -6.73 -3.89 5.99
C PHE A 27 -6.80 -4.54 4.60
N GLN A 28 -5.70 -5.15 4.16
CA GLN A 28 -5.65 -5.87 2.91
C GLN A 28 -6.56 -7.10 2.90
N ASP A 29 -6.41 -7.98 3.89
CA ASP A 29 -7.05 -9.29 3.87
C ASP A 29 -8.53 -9.23 4.27
N ALA A 30 -8.91 -8.37 5.21
CA ALA A 30 -10.29 -8.27 5.70
C ALA A 30 -11.14 -7.22 4.97
N HIS A 31 -10.51 -6.14 4.47
CA HIS A 31 -11.22 -5.01 3.87
C HIS A 31 -10.87 -4.75 2.40
N GLY A 32 -9.99 -5.56 1.80
CA GLY A 32 -9.58 -5.40 0.41
C GLY A 32 -8.87 -4.06 0.13
N LYS A 33 -8.29 -3.43 1.16
CA LYS A 33 -7.64 -2.13 1.02
C LYS A 33 -6.23 -2.28 0.47
N ASN A 34 -5.83 -1.34 -0.37
CA ASN A 34 -4.51 -1.34 -0.97
C ASN A 34 -3.48 -0.73 0.02
N VAL A 35 -2.51 -1.54 0.42
CA VAL A 35 -1.47 -1.17 1.40
C VAL A 35 -0.64 0.02 0.91
N ASN A 36 -0.19 0.00 -0.35
CA ASN A 36 0.61 1.08 -0.93
C ASN A 36 -0.15 2.41 -0.97
N LEU A 37 -1.46 2.37 -1.23
CA LEU A 37 -2.30 3.55 -1.21
C LEU A 37 -2.47 4.09 0.23
N CYS A 38 -2.71 3.24 1.23
CA CYS A 38 -2.74 3.66 2.63
C CYS A 38 -1.43 4.38 3.02
N LEU A 39 -0.29 3.77 2.72
CA LEU A 39 1.04 4.33 2.99
C LEU A 39 1.25 5.67 2.29
N LEU A 40 0.80 5.81 1.03
CA LEU A 40 0.94 7.04 0.27
C LEU A 40 0.09 8.18 0.81
N LEU A 41 -1.18 7.91 1.16
CA LEU A 41 -2.09 8.92 1.70
C LEU A 41 -1.55 9.49 3.03
N ASP A 42 -1.04 8.60 3.87
CA ASP A 42 -0.38 8.96 5.11
C ASP A 42 0.92 9.75 4.87
N TYR A 43 1.77 9.31 3.92
CA TYR A 43 2.99 10.05 3.56
C TYR A 43 2.70 11.47 3.10
N ILE A 44 1.67 11.68 2.28
CA ILE A 44 1.27 13.02 1.79
C ILE A 44 0.77 13.89 2.96
N ALA A 45 0.08 13.30 3.93
CA ALA A 45 -0.36 14.01 5.14
C ALA A 45 0.83 14.46 5.99
N GLU A 46 1.86 13.63 6.17
CA GLU A 46 3.13 13.99 6.85
C GLU A 46 3.87 15.15 6.17
N LEU A 47 3.66 15.34 4.86
CA LEU A 47 4.20 16.49 4.12
C LEU A 47 3.33 17.76 4.26
N ASN A 48 2.31 17.74 5.12
CA ASN A 48 1.31 18.80 5.28
C ASN A 48 0.58 19.11 3.97
N GLN A 49 0.27 18.08 3.18
CA GLN A 49 -0.43 18.22 1.92
C GLN A 49 -1.81 17.54 1.99
N GLN A 50 -2.84 18.25 1.54
CA GLN A 50 -4.20 17.75 1.46
C GLN A 50 -4.57 17.46 0.01
N LEU A 51 -5.06 16.25 -0.22
CA LEU A 51 -5.68 15.83 -1.47
C LEU A 51 -7.18 16.14 -1.47
N SER A 52 -7.75 16.33 -2.65
CA SER A 52 -9.20 16.33 -2.81
C SER A 52 -9.75 14.91 -2.88
N GLN A 53 -11.06 14.75 -2.66
CA GLN A 53 -11.72 13.45 -2.86
C GLN A 53 -11.55 12.93 -4.30
N ALA A 54 -11.53 13.83 -5.30
CA ALA A 54 -11.33 13.46 -6.70
C ALA A 54 -9.93 12.88 -6.95
N ASP A 55 -8.89 13.47 -6.35
CA ASP A 55 -7.51 12.99 -6.44
C ASP A 55 -7.38 11.58 -5.84
N VAL A 56 -7.99 11.36 -4.66
CA VAL A 56 -7.99 10.06 -3.99
C VAL A 56 -8.75 9.02 -4.80
N ASN A 57 -9.91 9.36 -5.37
CA ASN A 57 -10.65 8.44 -6.24
C ASN A 57 -9.84 8.03 -7.48
N ALA A 58 -9.08 8.96 -8.06
CA ALA A 58 -8.22 8.65 -9.20
C ALA A 58 -7.03 7.75 -8.79
N LEU A 59 -6.49 7.90 -7.57
CA LEU A 59 -5.45 7.00 -7.04
C LEU A 59 -5.99 5.60 -6.76
N ILE A 60 -7.21 5.49 -6.23
CA ILE A 60 -7.90 4.21 -6.04
C ILE A 60 -7.97 3.45 -7.36
N GLN A 61 -8.45 4.09 -8.43
CA GLN A 61 -8.56 3.47 -9.75
C GLN A 61 -7.21 3.01 -10.31
N CYS A 62 -6.14 3.77 -10.07
CA CYS A 62 -4.79 3.39 -10.50
C CYS A 62 -4.26 2.18 -9.73
N ALA A 63 -4.47 2.14 -8.41
CA ALA A 63 -4.11 1.00 -7.59
C ALA A 63 -4.90 -0.26 -8.01
N GLU A 64 -6.23 -0.14 -8.14
CA GLU A 64 -7.13 -1.25 -8.53
C GLU A 64 -6.73 -1.86 -9.87
N LYS A 65 -6.38 -1.04 -10.87
CA LYS A 65 -5.94 -1.53 -12.17
C LYS A 65 -4.69 -2.44 -12.06
N LEU A 66 -3.69 -2.04 -11.28
CA LEU A 66 -2.49 -2.86 -11.07
C LEU A 66 -2.76 -4.06 -10.17
N ASP A 67 -3.66 -3.91 -9.19
CA ASP A 67 -4.10 -5.01 -8.34
C ASP A 67 -4.77 -6.11 -9.15
N GLU A 68 -5.69 -5.77 -10.05
CA GLU A 68 -6.39 -6.74 -10.90
C GLU A 68 -5.45 -7.40 -11.91
N GLN A 69 -4.57 -6.62 -12.55
CA GLN A 69 -3.74 -7.11 -13.65
C GLN A 69 -2.53 -7.92 -13.17
N LEU A 70 -1.94 -7.57 -12.02
CA LEU A 70 -0.64 -8.10 -11.61
C LEU A 70 -0.63 -8.64 -10.17
N LEU A 71 -0.96 -7.83 -9.17
CA LEU A 71 -0.74 -8.20 -7.76
C LEU A 71 -1.72 -9.29 -7.26
N SER A 72 -3.01 -9.19 -7.59
CA SER A 72 -4.01 -10.19 -7.17
C SER A 72 -3.75 -11.57 -7.77
N PRO A 73 -3.44 -11.71 -9.07
CA PRO A 73 -2.96 -12.98 -9.62
C PRO A 73 -1.74 -13.53 -8.89
N TYR A 74 -0.76 -12.68 -8.57
CA TYR A 74 0.45 -13.10 -7.87
C TYR A 74 0.19 -13.58 -6.44
N ARG A 75 -0.65 -12.84 -5.70
CA ARG A 75 -1.11 -13.18 -4.35
C ARG A 75 -1.88 -14.50 -4.35
N LEU A 76 -2.70 -14.76 -5.37
CA LEU A 76 -3.38 -16.03 -5.55
C LEU A 76 -2.37 -17.18 -5.72
N ILE A 77 -1.39 -17.05 -6.63
CA ILE A 77 -0.35 -18.06 -6.84
C ILE A 77 0.41 -18.35 -5.53
N ARG A 78 0.80 -17.32 -4.78
CA ARG A 78 1.50 -17.48 -3.50
C ARG A 78 0.63 -18.17 -2.45
N ARG A 79 -0.67 -17.85 -2.38
CA ARG A 79 -1.64 -18.49 -1.48
C ARG A 79 -1.83 -19.97 -1.84
N THR A 80 -2.03 -20.29 -3.12
CA THR A 80 -2.12 -21.67 -3.63
C THR A 80 -0.86 -22.45 -3.30
N LEU A 81 0.33 -21.90 -3.55
CA LEU A 81 1.60 -22.55 -3.20
C LEU A 81 1.69 -22.88 -1.69
N LYS A 82 1.26 -21.96 -0.82
CA LYS A 82 1.25 -22.18 0.64
C LYS A 82 0.26 -23.27 1.06
N VAL A 83 -0.93 -23.31 0.47
CA VAL A 83 -2.00 -24.24 0.87
C VAL A 83 -1.76 -25.64 0.30
N GLU A 84 -1.44 -25.75 -0.98
CA GLU A 84 -1.44 -27.03 -1.72
C GLU A 84 -0.06 -27.69 -1.79
N HIS A 85 1.02 -26.94 -1.61
CA HIS A 85 2.38 -27.41 -1.87
C HIS A 85 3.38 -27.15 -0.73
N SER A 86 2.90 -26.85 0.48
CA SER A 86 3.76 -26.56 1.65
C SER A 86 4.70 -27.71 2.04
N THR A 87 4.37 -28.95 1.71
CA THR A 87 5.20 -30.14 1.99
C THR A 87 6.19 -30.48 0.88
N SER A 88 6.16 -29.75 -0.25
CA SER A 88 7.09 -29.98 -1.36
C SER A 88 8.52 -29.61 -0.97
N PRO A 89 9.54 -30.41 -1.34
CA PRO A 89 10.94 -30.06 -1.12
C PRO A 89 11.33 -28.70 -1.73
N ASN A 90 10.67 -28.30 -2.82
CA ASN A 90 10.95 -27.06 -3.54
C ASN A 90 10.17 -25.85 -2.98
N TYR A 91 9.30 -26.05 -1.98
CA TYR A 91 8.40 -25.02 -1.47
C TYR A 91 9.13 -23.75 -1.02
N SER A 92 10.19 -23.88 -0.23
CA SER A 92 10.91 -22.72 0.33
C SER A 92 11.51 -21.83 -0.78
N VAL A 93 12.11 -22.44 -1.79
CA VAL A 93 12.71 -21.73 -2.92
C VAL A 93 11.62 -21.03 -3.73
N ALA A 94 10.56 -21.76 -4.13
CA ALA A 94 9.46 -21.19 -4.90
C ALA A 94 8.76 -20.05 -4.17
N ARG A 95 8.50 -20.21 -2.86
CA ARG A 95 7.90 -19.17 -2.02
C ARG A 95 8.74 -17.90 -2.00
N THR A 96 10.05 -18.05 -1.86
CA THR A 96 10.98 -16.91 -1.77
C THR A 96 11.05 -16.16 -3.09
N SER A 97 11.14 -16.88 -4.22
CA SER A 97 11.11 -16.27 -5.55
C SER A 97 9.80 -15.50 -5.81
N LEU A 98 8.66 -16.06 -5.41
CA LEU A 98 7.38 -15.36 -5.53
C LEU A 98 7.31 -14.13 -4.62
N LEU A 99 7.78 -14.22 -3.38
CA LEU A 99 7.77 -13.07 -2.46
C LEU A 99 8.60 -11.89 -3.01
N ASN A 100 9.77 -12.18 -3.57
CA ASN A 100 10.63 -11.15 -4.16
C ASN A 100 9.97 -10.50 -5.38
N ALA A 101 9.31 -11.28 -6.23
CA ALA A 101 8.60 -10.74 -7.38
C ALA A 101 7.38 -9.92 -6.97
N GLU A 102 6.62 -10.33 -5.94
CA GLU A 102 5.52 -9.54 -5.38
C GLU A 102 6.03 -8.19 -4.87
N LEU A 103 7.18 -8.15 -4.19
CA LEU A 103 7.79 -6.91 -3.72
C LEU A 103 8.15 -5.94 -4.86
N GLU A 104 8.68 -6.45 -5.98
CA GLU A 104 8.98 -5.62 -7.16
C GLU A 104 7.70 -5.09 -7.83
N LEU A 105 6.60 -5.87 -7.82
CA LEU A 105 5.29 -5.41 -8.29
C LEU A 105 4.70 -4.34 -7.36
N GLU A 106 4.90 -4.44 -6.05
CA GLU A 106 4.47 -3.42 -5.09
C GLU A 106 5.25 -2.11 -5.30
N LYS A 107 6.56 -2.16 -5.57
CA LYS A 107 7.35 -0.99 -5.97
C LYS A 107 6.82 -0.35 -7.26
N LEU A 108 6.48 -1.15 -8.26
CA LEU A 108 5.88 -0.66 -9.51
C LEU A 108 4.57 0.10 -9.23
N GLN A 109 3.71 -0.43 -8.36
CA GLN A 109 2.47 0.26 -7.98
C GLN A 109 2.75 1.56 -7.23
N GLN A 110 3.67 1.58 -6.27
CA GLN A 110 4.08 2.82 -5.60
C GLN A 110 4.60 3.87 -6.58
N HIS A 111 5.41 3.46 -7.56
CA HIS A 111 5.90 4.33 -8.63
C HIS A 111 4.72 4.96 -9.39
N SER A 112 3.79 4.16 -9.88
CA SER A 112 2.63 4.64 -10.64
C SER A 112 1.76 5.60 -9.83
N LEU A 113 1.56 5.31 -8.54
CA LEU A 113 0.82 6.20 -7.66
C LEU A 113 1.55 7.55 -7.44
N VAL A 114 2.87 7.53 -7.23
CA VAL A 114 3.68 8.75 -7.09
C VAL A 114 3.65 9.59 -8.37
N GLU A 115 3.77 8.96 -9.55
CA GLU A 115 3.65 9.67 -10.84
C GLU A 115 2.29 10.36 -10.96
N GLN A 116 1.22 9.69 -10.55
CA GLN A 116 -0.11 10.27 -10.60
C GLN A 116 -0.28 11.44 -9.63
N VAL A 117 0.17 11.31 -8.38
CA VAL A 117 0.15 12.40 -7.39
C VAL A 117 0.90 13.62 -7.90
N ASN A 118 2.00 13.41 -8.60
CA ASN A 118 2.81 14.50 -9.15
C ASN A 118 2.11 15.30 -10.26
N THR A 119 0.96 14.85 -10.76
CA THR A 119 0.10 15.62 -11.67
C THR A 119 -0.92 16.50 -10.96
N TYR A 120 -1.09 16.33 -9.64
CA TYR A 120 -2.12 17.01 -8.86
C TYR A 120 -1.65 18.37 -8.34
N SER A 121 -2.61 19.26 -8.07
CA SER A 121 -2.39 20.51 -7.34
C SER A 121 -2.85 20.32 -5.89
N THR A 122 -1.92 19.98 -5.01
CA THR A 122 -2.20 19.78 -3.58
C THR A 122 -2.27 21.09 -2.82
N LEU A 123 -3.13 21.18 -1.80
CA LEU A 123 -3.16 22.32 -0.88
C LEU A 123 -2.26 22.05 0.34
N TYR A 124 -1.62 23.10 0.85
CA TYR A 124 -0.92 23.01 2.14
C TYR A 124 -1.94 22.98 3.28
N ASN A 125 -1.86 22.00 4.16
CA ASN A 125 -2.70 21.83 5.33
C ASN A 125 -1.96 21.01 6.39
N THR A 126 -1.75 21.58 7.58
CA THR A 126 -1.07 20.91 8.70
C THR A 126 -1.91 19.84 9.38
N ASP A 127 -3.23 19.91 9.22
CA ASP A 127 -4.18 18.95 9.78
C ASP A 127 -4.67 17.97 8.71
N ALA A 128 -3.87 17.76 7.65
CA ALA A 128 -4.26 16.90 6.54
C ALA A 128 -4.48 15.46 7.01
N ASN A 129 -5.63 14.89 6.65
CA ASN A 129 -5.94 13.49 6.91
C ASN A 129 -6.46 12.83 5.63
N ASN A 130 -5.55 12.54 4.71
CA ASN A 130 -5.89 11.95 3.42
C ASN A 130 -6.40 10.50 3.57
N LEU A 131 -6.05 9.80 4.66
CA LEU A 131 -6.57 8.46 4.96
C LEU A 131 -8.10 8.47 5.13
N ALA A 132 -8.66 9.52 5.72
CA ALA A 132 -10.11 9.65 5.92
C ALA A 132 -10.90 9.79 4.60
N LEU A 133 -10.23 10.09 3.48
CA LEU A 133 -10.83 10.12 2.14
C LEU A 133 -10.94 8.71 1.50
N TYR A 134 -10.30 7.70 2.11
CA TYR A 134 -10.21 6.33 1.58
C TYR A 134 -10.69 5.24 2.56
N LEU A 135 -10.44 5.46 3.85
CA LEU A 135 -10.74 4.52 4.92
C LEU A 135 -11.91 5.04 5.78
N PRO A 136 -12.80 4.15 6.26
CA PRO A 136 -13.76 4.53 7.28
C PRO A 136 -13.03 4.92 8.58
N GLU A 137 -13.68 5.74 9.40
CA GLU A 137 -13.10 6.32 10.62
C GLU A 137 -12.46 5.27 11.54
N SER A 138 -13.10 4.11 11.72
CA SER A 138 -12.57 3.02 12.55
C SER A 138 -11.21 2.51 12.09
N LEU A 139 -10.97 2.42 10.77
CA LEU A 139 -9.69 1.99 10.22
C LEU A 139 -8.66 3.12 10.26
N VAL A 140 -9.07 4.37 10.09
CA VAL A 140 -8.16 5.52 10.28
C VAL A 140 -7.60 5.52 11.70
N GLN A 141 -8.46 5.33 12.71
CA GLN A 141 -8.01 5.28 14.12
C GLN A 141 -7.07 4.11 14.40
N GLN A 142 -7.33 2.92 13.82
CA GLN A 142 -6.43 1.78 13.94
C GLN A 142 -5.06 2.06 13.32
N PHE A 143 -5.03 2.69 12.14
CA PHE A 143 -3.78 3.06 11.48
C PHE A 143 -2.97 4.05 12.33
N LEU A 144 -3.59 5.14 12.79
CA LEU A 144 -2.92 6.16 13.60
C LEU A 144 -2.42 5.60 14.94
N SER A 145 -3.20 4.70 15.56
CA SER A 145 -2.81 4.03 16.80
C SER A 145 -1.61 3.09 16.62
N ALA A 146 -1.47 2.46 15.45
CA ALA A 146 -0.34 1.60 15.13
C ALA A 146 0.92 2.36 14.69
N LYS A 147 0.74 3.60 14.22
CA LYS A 147 1.83 4.50 13.82
C LYS A 147 2.52 5.17 15.02
N SER A 148 1.76 5.39 16.09
CA SER A 148 2.20 6.05 17.34
C SER A 148 3.21 5.22 18.13
#